data_AF-A0A7S2TMJ0-F1
#
_entry.id   AF-A0A7S2TMJ0-F1
#
_cell.length_a   1.000
_cell.length_b   1.000
_cell.length_c   1.000
_cell.angle_alpha   90.00
_cell.angle_beta   90.00
_cell.angle_gamma   90.00
#
_symmetry.space_group_name_H-M   'P 1'
#
loop_
_entity.id
_entity.type
_entity.pdbx_description
1 polymer ?
#
loop_
_entity_poly.entity_id
_entity_poly.type
_entity_poly.pdbx_seq_one_letter_code
_entity_poly.pdbx_strand_id
1 'polypeptide(L)'
;MKSALLCALVAMLTVAVDMNITDADGPCCTSCDAEGGFEKYYSIDKLHGFCGECCMKPKDFPKYKIFEPGLQKANDSTPCADFHYHNYTKTVTHGFWKIKMTLDLYAPDPEM
;
A
#
# COMPACT_ATOMS: atom_id res chain seq x y z
N MET A 1 -26.35 44.92 45.10
CA MET A 1 -27.11 43.80 44.51
C MET A 1 -26.82 43.79 43.01
N LYS A 2 -26.18 42.83 42.34
CA LYS A 2 -25.63 41.48 42.60
C LYS A 2 -24.42 41.39 41.63
N SER A 3 -23.20 41.37 42.14
CA SER A 3 -22.31 40.20 42.29
C SER A 3 -21.81 39.60 40.99
N ALA A 4 -20.49 39.58 40.89
CA ALA A 4 -19.64 39.12 39.81
C ALA A 4 -19.59 37.58 39.68
N LEU A 5 -18.89 37.16 38.62
CA LEU A 5 -18.05 35.97 38.56
C LEU A 5 -18.75 34.62 38.38
N LEU A 6 -18.62 34.03 37.18
CA LEU A 6 -18.03 32.69 36.95
C LEU A 6 -18.01 32.44 35.42
N CYS A 7 -16.85 32.51 34.77
CA CYS A 7 -15.86 31.44 34.59
C CYS A 7 -16.29 30.32 33.64
N ALA A 8 -15.41 30.11 32.65
CA ALA A 8 -15.22 28.93 31.81
C ALA A 8 -16.24 28.66 30.70
N LEU A 9 -16.00 29.31 29.57
CA LEU A 9 -16.07 28.65 28.25
C LEU A 9 -15.30 27.33 28.31
N VAL A 10 -15.99 26.20 28.31
CA VAL A 10 -15.41 24.91 27.94
C VAL A 10 -16.04 24.52 26.61
N ALA A 11 -15.53 25.11 25.53
CA ALA A 11 -15.69 24.49 24.22
C ALA A 11 -14.78 23.26 24.24
N MET A 12 -15.33 22.11 24.65
CA MET A 12 -14.66 20.82 24.48
C MET A 12 -14.52 20.62 22.97
N LEU A 13 -13.32 20.92 22.45
CA LEU A 13 -12.90 20.52 21.13
C LEU A 13 -12.81 18.98 21.17
N THR A 14 -13.91 18.32 20.82
CA THR A 14 -13.86 16.90 20.48
C THR A 14 -12.98 16.79 19.25
N VAL A 15 -11.71 16.43 19.45
CA VAL A 15 -10.88 15.90 18.37
C VAL A 15 -11.52 14.58 17.99
N ALA A 16 -12.30 14.58 16.91
CA ALA A 16 -12.65 13.34 16.24
C ALA A 16 -11.33 12.77 15.70
N VAL A 17 -10.78 11.79 16.41
CA VAL A 17 -9.80 10.88 15.83
C VAL A 17 -10.59 9.92 14.98
N ASP A 18 -10.75 10.25 13.70
CA ASP A 18 -11.21 9.31 12.68
C ASP A 18 -10.09 8.28 12.45
N MET A 19 -9.91 7.36 13.41
CA MET A 19 -9.13 6.13 13.20
C MET A 19 -9.97 5.19 12.35
N ASN A 20 -10.02 5.47 11.05
CA ASN A 20 -10.50 4.51 10.06
C ASN A 20 -9.37 3.49 9.81
N ILE A 21 -9.10 2.62 10.80
CA ILE A 21 -8.36 1.38 10.52
C ILE A 21 -9.38 0.42 9.92
N THR A 22 -9.62 0.59 8.63
CA THR A 22 -10.04 -0.53 7.81
C THR A 22 -8.78 -1.36 7.57
N ASP A 23 -8.56 -2.42 8.35
CA ASP A 23 -7.93 -3.59 7.75
C ASP A 23 -8.93 -4.07 6.70
N ALA A 24 -8.80 -3.52 5.48
CA ALA A 24 -9.60 -3.95 4.36
C ALA A 24 -9.21 -5.41 4.10
N ASP A 25 -10.18 -6.32 4.16
CA ASP A 25 -10.03 -7.75 3.79
C ASP A 25 -9.69 -7.97 2.30
N GLY A 26 -9.12 -6.95 1.63
CA GLY A 26 -8.83 -6.92 0.20
C GLY A 26 -7.45 -6.34 -0.11
N PRO A 27 -7.05 -6.41 -1.39
CA PRO A 27 -5.75 -5.92 -1.86
C PRO A 27 -5.54 -4.42 -1.58
N CYS A 28 -4.34 -4.05 -1.11
CA CYS A 28 -3.97 -2.67 -0.76
C CYS A 28 -3.77 -1.76 -1.97
N CYS A 29 -3.39 -2.35 -3.09
CA CYS A 29 -2.57 -1.67 -4.07
C CYS A 29 -3.20 -1.75 -5.46
N THR A 30 -4.50 -2.04 -5.54
CA THR A 30 -5.32 -2.03 -6.78
C THR A 30 -5.39 -0.65 -7.44
N SER A 31 -5.22 0.41 -6.66
CA SER A 31 -5.09 1.79 -7.14
C SER A 31 -4.02 2.52 -6.32
N CYS A 32 -3.26 3.39 -6.98
CA CYS A 32 -2.20 4.17 -6.33
C CYS A 32 -2.57 5.65 -6.27
N ASP A 33 -2.30 6.27 -5.13
CA ASP A 33 -2.49 7.69 -4.91
C ASP A 33 -1.50 8.51 -5.75
N ALA A 34 -1.92 8.89 -6.95
CA ALA A 34 -1.13 9.70 -7.87
C ALA A 34 -0.92 11.12 -7.33
N GLU A 35 -1.87 11.68 -6.57
CA GLU A 35 -1.75 13.00 -5.95
C GLU A 35 -0.68 12.99 -4.84
N GLY A 36 -0.58 11.88 -4.10
CA GLY A 36 0.49 11.58 -3.15
C GLY A 36 1.84 11.22 -3.80
N GLY A 37 1.89 11.19 -5.14
CA GLY A 37 3.09 10.90 -5.93
C GLY A 37 3.48 9.42 -5.95
N PHE A 38 2.52 8.52 -5.77
CA PHE A 38 2.72 7.08 -5.92
C PHE A 38 2.38 6.62 -7.33
N GLU A 39 3.15 5.66 -7.83
CA GLU A 39 2.86 4.97 -9.08
C GLU A 39 2.78 3.47 -8.83
N LYS A 40 2.16 2.76 -9.77
CA LYS A 40 2.02 1.31 -9.73
C LYS A 40 3.32 0.64 -10.22
N TYR A 41 3.77 -0.35 -9.45
CA TYR A 41 4.91 -1.21 -9.80
C TYR A 41 4.55 -2.67 -9.57
N TYR A 42 5.27 -3.56 -10.24
CA TYR A 42 5.13 -5.00 -10.05
C TYR A 42 6.48 -5.71 -10.11
N SER A 43 6.58 -6.89 -9.53
CA SER A 43 7.75 -7.77 -9.65
C SER A 43 7.30 -9.21 -9.75
N ILE A 44 7.84 -9.95 -10.73
CA ILE A 44 7.67 -11.40 -10.82
C ILE A 44 8.80 -12.06 -10.05
N ASP A 45 8.46 -12.63 -8.90
CA ASP A 45 9.37 -13.38 -8.06
C ASP A 45 9.43 -14.84 -8.55
N LYS A 46 10.45 -15.13 -9.36
CA LYS A 46 10.70 -16.48 -9.88
C LYS A 46 11.18 -17.46 -8.81
N LEU A 47 11.67 -16.99 -7.66
CA LEU A 47 12.18 -17.83 -6.60
C LEU A 47 11.04 -18.40 -5.75
N HIS A 48 10.07 -17.56 -5.39
CA HIS A 48 8.90 -17.98 -4.59
C HIS A 48 7.66 -18.28 -5.45
N GLY A 49 7.70 -17.95 -6.75
CA GLY A 49 6.64 -18.25 -7.70
C GLY A 49 5.42 -17.35 -7.53
N PHE A 50 5.60 -16.09 -7.14
CA PHE A 50 4.52 -15.11 -7.00
C PHE A 50 4.78 -13.88 -7.87
N CYS A 51 3.71 -13.17 -8.20
CA CYS A 51 3.82 -11.80 -8.69
C CYS A 51 3.34 -10.84 -7.60
N GLY A 52 4.11 -9.78 -7.34
CA GLY A 52 3.79 -8.76 -6.35
C GLY A 52 3.43 -7.43 -7.01
N GLU A 53 2.37 -6.77 -6.53
CA GLU A 53 1.96 -5.43 -6.98
C GLU A 53 2.02 -4.41 -5.84
N CYS A 54 2.58 -3.23 -6.08
CA CYS A 54 2.70 -2.20 -5.05
C CYS A 54 2.49 -0.77 -5.58
N CYS A 55 2.22 0.13 -4.64
CA CYS A 55 2.26 1.57 -4.86
C CYS A 55 3.55 2.13 -4.26
N MET A 56 4.41 2.71 -5.11
CA MET A 56 5.72 3.18 -4.70
C MET A 56 6.00 4.56 -5.29
N LYS A 57 6.74 5.39 -4.55
CA LYS A 57 7.23 6.67 -5.09
C LYS A 57 8.32 6.40 -6.13
N PRO A 58 8.34 7.07 -7.29
CA PRO A 58 9.32 6.79 -8.35
C PRO A 58 10.78 6.92 -7.91
N LYS A 59 11.06 7.85 -7.00
CA LYS A 59 12.39 8.05 -6.41
C LYS A 59 12.92 6.84 -5.64
N ASP A 60 12.03 5.98 -5.16
CA ASP A 60 12.40 4.78 -4.41
C ASP A 60 12.66 3.57 -5.33
N PHE A 61 12.27 3.62 -6.61
CA PHE A 61 12.47 2.52 -7.55
C PHE A 61 13.91 2.02 -7.63
N PRO A 62 14.95 2.89 -7.77
CA PRO A 62 16.34 2.40 -7.82
C PRO A 62 16.77 1.66 -6.55
N LYS A 63 16.26 2.06 -5.38
CA LYS A 63 16.55 1.43 -4.10
C LYS A 63 15.99 0.01 -4.04
N TYR A 64 14.73 -0.20 -4.42
CA TYR A 64 14.12 -1.53 -4.39
C TYR A 64 14.58 -2.41 -5.55
N LYS A 65 14.88 -1.84 -6.73
CA LYS A 65 15.37 -2.58 -7.91
C LYS A 65 16.70 -3.32 -7.66
N ILE A 66 17.50 -2.85 -6.70
CA ILE A 66 18.74 -3.55 -6.26
C ILE A 66 18.41 -4.89 -5.60
N PHE A 67 17.33 -4.95 -4.82
CA PHE A 67 16.92 -6.15 -4.08
C PHE A 67 15.89 -7.00 -4.83
N GLU A 68 15.15 -6.40 -5.76
CA GLU A 68 14.10 -7.03 -6.56
C GLU A 68 14.42 -6.86 -8.06
N PRO A 69 15.26 -7.71 -8.66
CA PRO A 69 15.65 -7.58 -10.07
C PRO A 69 14.46 -7.67 -11.04
N GLY A 70 13.35 -8.29 -10.63
CA GLY A 70 12.10 -8.37 -11.41
C GLY A 70 11.25 -7.09 -11.39
N LEU A 71 11.56 -6.12 -10.53
CA LEU A 71 10.74 -4.94 -10.28
C LEU A 71 10.65 -4.02 -11.51
N GLN A 72 9.43 -3.69 -11.93
CA GLN A 72 9.14 -2.88 -13.10
C GLN A 72 8.02 -1.90 -12.79
N LYS A 73 8.02 -0.75 -13.48
CA LYS A 73 6.88 0.17 -13.48
C LYS A 73 5.76 -0.44 -14.31
N ALA A 74 4.53 -0.39 -13.81
CA ALA A 74 3.35 -0.85 -14.53
C ALA A 74 2.78 0.27 -15.42
N ASN A 75 2.07 -0.11 -16.49
CA ASN A 75 1.33 0.82 -17.35
C ASN A 75 -0.20 0.72 -17.15
N ASP A 76 -0.63 -0.20 -16.30
CA ASP A 76 -2.02 -0.54 -15.99
C ASP A 76 -2.19 -0.77 -14.48
N SER A 77 -3.41 -1.11 -14.06
CA SER A 77 -3.77 -1.30 -12.64
C SER A 77 -3.60 -2.74 -12.14
N THR A 78 -3.37 -3.72 -13.00
CA THR A 78 -3.35 -5.16 -12.68
C THR A 78 -2.23 -5.89 -13.42
N PRO A 79 -0.97 -5.43 -13.33
CA PRO A 79 0.13 -5.92 -14.16
C PRO A 79 0.44 -7.41 -13.94
N CYS A 80 0.13 -7.99 -12.78
CA CYS A 80 0.36 -9.41 -12.55
C CYS A 80 -0.58 -10.31 -13.37
N ALA A 81 -1.79 -9.84 -13.67
CA ALA A 81 -2.74 -10.56 -14.52
C ALA A 81 -2.19 -10.78 -15.94
N ASP A 82 -1.46 -9.80 -16.49
CA ASP A 82 -0.81 -9.88 -17.80
C ASP A 82 0.25 -11.00 -17.89
N PHE A 83 0.70 -11.53 -16.75
CA PHE A 83 1.69 -12.60 -16.65
C PHE A 83 1.14 -13.90 -16.04
N HIS A 84 -0.17 -14.11 -16.08
CA HIS A 84 -0.84 -15.31 -15.55
C HIS A 84 -0.78 -15.46 -14.02
N TYR A 85 -0.89 -14.32 -13.30
CA TYR A 85 -1.03 -14.28 -11.85
C TYR A 85 -2.30 -13.52 -11.46
N HIS A 86 -3.48 -14.12 -11.69
CA HIS A 86 -4.76 -13.46 -11.39
C HIS A 86 -5.21 -13.62 -9.92
N ASN A 87 -4.66 -14.63 -9.24
CA ASN A 87 -5.19 -15.07 -7.96
C ASN A 87 -4.56 -14.30 -6.80
N TYR A 88 -5.21 -13.23 -6.35
CA TYR A 88 -4.82 -12.53 -5.11
C TYR A 88 -4.74 -13.53 -3.95
N THR A 89 -3.65 -13.46 -3.20
CA THR A 89 -3.41 -14.33 -2.04
C THR A 89 -3.48 -13.58 -0.73
N LYS A 90 -2.75 -12.46 -0.64
CA LYS A 90 -2.63 -11.64 0.57
C LYS A 90 -1.88 -10.34 0.30
N THR A 91 -2.14 -9.35 1.13
CA THR A 91 -1.29 -8.18 1.33
C THR A 91 -0.20 -8.50 2.34
N VAL A 92 1.05 -8.16 2.03
CA VAL A 92 2.19 -8.29 2.96
C VAL A 92 3.02 -7.01 3.01
N THR A 93 3.66 -6.77 4.14
CA THR A 93 4.78 -5.82 4.22
C THR A 93 6.07 -6.58 4.44
N HIS A 94 6.89 -6.71 3.39
CA HIS A 94 8.19 -7.39 3.48
C HIS A 94 9.34 -6.47 3.09
N GLY A 95 10.53 -6.89 3.45
CA GLY A 95 11.77 -6.19 3.18
C GLY A 95 12.79 -6.42 4.28
N PHE A 96 13.96 -5.82 4.11
CA PHE A 96 15.09 -6.01 5.00
C PHE A 96 15.34 -4.75 5.84
N TRP A 97 15.27 -4.92 7.16
CA TRP A 97 15.51 -3.86 8.15
C TRP A 97 14.59 -2.64 7.97
N LYS A 98 15.13 -1.46 7.62
CA LYS A 98 14.34 -0.23 7.36
C LYS A 98 13.85 -0.10 5.91
N ILE A 99 14.22 -1.01 5.02
CA ILE A 99 13.77 -1.02 3.62
C ILE A 99 12.63 -2.01 3.53
N LYS A 100 11.38 -1.52 3.54
CA LYS A 100 10.17 -2.34 3.47
C LYS A 100 9.20 -1.78 2.44
N MET A 101 8.41 -2.65 1.82
CA MET A 101 7.32 -2.27 0.93
C MET A 101 6.09 -3.09 1.28
N THR A 102 4.92 -2.47 1.24
CA THR A 102 3.62 -3.14 1.31
C THR A 102 3.17 -3.45 -0.10
N LEU A 103 2.79 -4.70 -0.37
CA LEU A 103 2.35 -5.18 -1.68
C LEU A 103 1.27 -6.25 -1.56
N ASP A 104 0.52 -6.37 -2.65
CA ASP A 104 -0.39 -7.49 -2.91
C ASP A 104 0.37 -8.61 -3.60
N LEU A 105 0.21 -9.85 -3.12
CA LEU A 105 0.78 -11.04 -3.73
C LEU A 105 -0.28 -11.82 -4.51
N TYR A 106 0.07 -12.19 -5.73
CA TYR A 106 -0.76 -12.98 -6.64
C TYR A 106 -0.08 -14.30 -6.98
N ALA A 107 -0.82 -15.40 -6.85
CA ALA A 107 -0.39 -16.74 -7.19
C ALA A 107 -0.56 -17.01 -8.69
N PRO A 108 0.25 -17.90 -9.27
CA PRO A 108 0.14 -18.29 -10.67
C PRO A 108 -1.21 -18.95 -10.91
N ASP A 109 -1.72 -18.82 -12.12
CA ASP A 109 -2.95 -19.47 -12.52
C ASP A 109 -2.78 -21.00 -12.49
N PRO A 110 -3.78 -21.75 -12.02
CA PRO A 110 -3.74 -23.20 -11.98
C PRO A 110 -3.95 -23.74 -13.40
N GLU A 111 -2.91 -23.70 -14.26
CA GLU A 111 -2.75 -24.41 -15.55
C GLU A 111 -1.67 -23.69 -16.42
N MET A 112 -0.40 -23.75 -16.01
CA MET A 112 0.74 -23.35 -16.86
C MET A 112 1.56 -24.55 -17.32
#